data_AF-A0ABD3YUX5-F1
#
_entry.id   AF-A0ABD3YUX5-F1
#
_cell.length_a   1.000
_cell.length_b   1.000
_cell.length_c   1.000
_cell.angle_alpha   90.00
_cell.angle_beta   90.00
_cell.angle_gamma   90.00
#
_symmetry.space_group_name_H-M   'P 1'
#
loop_
_entity.id
_entity.type
_entity.pdbx_description
1 polymer ?
#
loop_
_entity_poly.entity_id
_entity_poly.type
_entity_poly.pdbx_seq_one_letter_code
_entity_poly.pdbx_strand_id
1 'polypeptide(L)' 'MRLFLLFLPLIASLSAQAAPMPFYLWQSRVDGHLTCSQTSPGEGWTRLSGPFGDAGCRQPLKSGPSTKGLAVPKGL' A
#
# COMPACT_ATOMS: atom_id res chain seq x y z
N MET A 1 6.50 -41.29 -1.23
CA MET A 1 5.46 -40.60 -2.03
C MET A 1 4.58 -39.63 -1.24
N ARG A 2 4.07 -40.00 -0.05
CA ARG A 2 3.15 -39.16 0.73
C ARG A 2 3.77 -37.89 1.33
N LEU A 3 5.04 -37.94 1.73
CA LEU A 3 5.76 -36.75 2.23
C LEU A 3 5.82 -35.63 1.18
N PHE A 4 6.03 -35.97 -0.10
CA PHE A 4 6.11 -35.01 -1.19
C PHE A 4 4.83 -34.19 -1.38
N LEU A 5 3.67 -34.78 -1.07
CA LEU A 5 2.37 -34.10 -1.17
C LEU A 5 2.17 -33.05 -0.07
N LEU A 6 2.92 -33.13 1.04
CA LEU A 6 2.87 -32.17 2.14
C LEU A 6 3.89 -31.02 2.00
N PHE A 7 4.98 -31.21 1.24
CA PHE A 7 5.98 -30.17 1.01
C PHE A 7 5.60 -29.20 -0.11
N LEU A 8 4.76 -29.61 -1.06
CA LEU A 8 4.33 -28.80 -2.20
C LEU A 8 3.56 -27.50 -1.81
N PRO A 9 2.61 -27.49 -0.85
CA PRO A 9 1.92 -26.25 -0.46
C PRO A 9 2.81 -25.29 0.37
N LEU A 10 3.85 -25.80 1.03
CA LEU A 10 4.72 -24.98 1.88
C LEU A 10 5.61 -24.02 1.06
N ILE A 11 6.02 -24.46 -0.14
CA ILE A 11 6.87 -23.66 -1.04
C ILE A 11 6.06 -22.55 -1.72
N ALA A 12 4.76 -22.75 -1.96
CA ALA A 12 3.89 -21.78 -2.61
C ALA A 12 3.57 -20.53 -1.75
N SER A 13 3.86 -20.57 -0.45
CA SER A 13 3.54 -19.48 0.49
C SER A 13 4.57 -18.34 0.51
N LEU A 14 5.69 -18.48 -0.21
CA LEU A 14 6.85 -17.59 -0.06
C LEU A 14 6.76 -16.27 -0.86
N SER A 15 5.65 -15.99 -1.53
CA SER A 15 5.54 -14.90 -2.50
C SER A 15 4.53 -13.82 -2.11
N ALA A 16 4.40 -13.47 -0.83
CA ALA A 16 3.62 -12.31 -0.40
C ALA A 16 4.54 -11.07 -0.30
N GLN A 17 4.68 -10.33 -1.39
CA GLN A 17 5.34 -9.01 -1.37
C GLN A 17 4.30 -7.95 -1.02
N ALA A 18 4.33 -7.45 0.21
CA ALA A 18 3.47 -6.34 0.61
C ALA A 18 3.97 -5.05 -0.07
N ALA A 19 3.19 -4.55 -1.04
CA ALA A 19 3.43 -3.22 -1.58
C ALA A 19 3.26 -2.17 -0.47
N PRO A 20 4.03 -1.07 -0.49
CA PRO A 20 3.86 0.01 0.48
C PRO A 20 2.44 0.57 0.36
N MET A 21 1.69 0.51 1.45
CA MET A 21 0.27 0.87 1.45
C MET A 21 0.14 2.37 1.81
N PRO A 22 -0.41 3.20 0.91
CA PRO A 22 -0.45 4.65 1.08
C PRO A 22 -1.47 5.06 2.15
N PHE A 23 -1.06 6.02 2.99
CA PHE A 23 -1.93 6.69 3.94
C PHE A 23 -2.29 8.09 3.47
N TYR A 24 -3.44 8.60 3.92
CA TYR A 24 -3.93 9.93 3.57
C TYR A 24 -4.40 10.66 4.82
N LEU A 25 -4.19 11.97 4.83
CA LEU A 25 -4.74 12.85 5.85
C LEU A 25 -6.19 13.19 5.46
N TRP A 26 -7.12 12.87 6.34
CA TRP A 26 -8.54 13.12 6.19
C TRP A 26 -9.00 14.16 7.20
N GLN A 27 -9.95 15.00 6.79
CA GLN A 27 -10.62 15.97 7.66
C GLN A 27 -12.12 15.71 7.71
N SER A 28 -12.67 15.72 8.93
CA SER A 28 -14.11 15.71 9.16
C SER A 28 -14.70 17.03 8.65
N ARG A 29 -15.73 16.93 7.80
CA ARG A 29 -16.52 18.08 7.34
C ARG A 29 -17.42 18.65 8.43
N VAL A 30 -17.68 17.88 9.49
CA VAL A 30 -18.60 18.26 10.57
C VAL A 30 -17.91 19.15 11.60
N ASP A 31 -16.67 18.80 11.96
CA ASP A 31 -15.97 19.38 13.11
C ASP A 31 -14.50 19.75 12.82
N GLY A 32 -13.99 19.43 11.62
CA GLY A 32 -12.62 19.75 11.20
C GLY A 32 -11.54 18.82 11.75
N HIS A 33 -11.90 17.78 12.52
CA HIS A 33 -10.94 16.84 13.10
C HIS A 33 -10.13 16.13 12.01
N LEU A 34 -8.85 15.93 12.30
CA LEU A 34 -7.90 15.32 11.39
C LEU A 34 -7.62 13.87 11.78
N THR A 35 -7.61 12.97 10.81
CA THR A 35 -7.17 11.59 11.03
C THR A 35 -6.34 11.10 9.86
N CYS A 36 -5.41 10.18 10.13
CA CYS A 36 -4.60 9.53 9.12
C CYS A 36 -5.13 8.12 8.88
N SER A 37 -5.50 7.81 7.64
CA SER A 37 -6.03 6.50 7.27
C SER A 37 -5.79 6.19 5.81
N GLN A 38 -5.67 4.91 5.49
CA GLN A 38 -5.45 4.42 4.13
C GLN A 38 -6.71 4.58 3.27
N THR A 39 -7.88 4.45 3.89
CA THR A 39 -9.19 4.62 3.27
C THR A 39 -9.97 5.72 3.97
N SER A 40 -11.03 6.22 3.33
CA SER A 40 -11.93 7.20 3.96
C SER A 40 -12.51 6.62 5.26
N PRO A 41 -12.54 7.37 6.37
CA PRO A 41 -13.21 6.95 7.60
C PRO A 41 -14.73 6.81 7.44
N GLY A 42 -15.33 7.47 6.42
CA GLY A 42 -16.75 7.37 6.11
C GLY A 42 -17.29 8.57 5.35
N GLU A 43 -18.62 8.65 5.29
CA GLU A 43 -19.36 9.83 4.85
C GLU A 43 -18.94 11.06 5.68
N GLY A 44 -18.88 12.22 5.04
CA GLY A 44 -18.48 13.46 5.71
C GLY A 44 -16.97 13.64 5.93
N TRP A 45 -16.11 12.78 5.39
CA TRP A 45 -14.66 12.98 5.41
C TRP A 45 -14.14 13.46 4.06
N THR A 46 -13.13 14.35 4.07
CA THR A 46 -12.45 14.82 2.86
C THR A 46 -10.96 14.61 2.98
N ARG A 47 -10.37 14.08 1.90
CA ARG A 47 -8.92 13.91 1.80
C ARG A 47 -8.28 15.29 1.66
N LEU A 48 -7.43 15.65 2.61
CA LEU A 48 -6.67 16.90 2.60
C LEU A 48 -5.28 16.75 1.97
N SER A 49 -4.58 15.64 2.25
CA SER A 49 -3.18 15.48 1.83
C SER A 49 -2.76 14.01 1.74
N GLY A 50 -1.57 13.77 1.20
CA GLY A 50 -0.96 12.46 0.95
C GLY A 50 -0.63 12.22 -0.53
N PRO A 51 -0.05 11.06 -0.88
CA PRO A 51 0.12 9.87 -0.03
C PRO A 51 1.29 9.96 0.95
N PHE A 52 1.09 9.38 2.14
CA PHE A 52 2.09 9.18 3.18
C PHE A 52 2.50 7.72 3.27
N GLY A 53 3.73 7.48 3.72
CA GLY A 53 4.28 6.13 3.90
C GLY A 53 4.01 5.52 5.27
N ASP A 54 3.39 6.25 6.19
CA ASP A 54 3.16 5.82 7.56
C ASP A 54 1.76 6.19 8.08
N ALA A 55 1.27 5.40 9.04
CA ALA A 55 -0.05 5.59 9.66
C ALA A 55 -0.21 6.87 10.47
N GLY A 56 0.87 7.61 10.70
CA GLY A 56 0.82 8.93 11.35
C GLY A 56 0.78 10.10 10.36
N CYS A 57 0.85 9.84 9.05
CA CYS A 57 0.95 10.87 8.02
C CYS A 57 2.14 11.82 8.26
N ARG A 58 3.27 11.28 8.75
CA ARG A 58 4.46 12.05 9.13
C ARG A 58 5.48 12.13 8.00
N GLN A 59 5.53 11.11 7.16
CA GLN A 59 6.50 10.99 6.07
C GLN A 59 5.77 10.85 4.74
N PRO A 60 6.10 11.67 3.73
CA PRO A 60 5.56 11.49 2.40
C PRO A 60 5.95 10.10 1.88
N LEU A 61 5.06 9.46 1.14
CA LEU A 61 5.35 8.17 0.54
C LEU A 61 6.52 8.33 -0.43
N LYS A 62 7.62 7.62 -0.16
CA LYS A 62 8.73 7.52 -1.11
C LYS A 62 8.22 6.70 -2.29
N SER A 63 8.01 7.34 -3.44
CA SER A 63 7.85 6.61 -4.69
C SER A 63 9.06 5.69 -4.85
N GLY A 64 8.80 4.39 -5.03
CA GLY A 64 9.84 3.41 -5.36
C GLY A 64 10.60 3.82 -6.64
N PRO A 65 11.65 3.08 -7.04
CA PRO A 65 12.42 3.42 -8.23
C PRO A 65 11.47 3.67 -9.40
N SER A 66 11.46 4.91 -9.91
CA SER A 66 10.60 5.32 -11.00
C SER A 66 10.89 4.42 -12.18
N THR A 67 9.91 3.65 -12.64
CA THR A 67 10.04 2.85 -13.87
C THR A 67 10.12 3.72 -15.13
N LYS A 68 10.18 5.06 -15.01
CA LYS A 68 10.65 5.98 -16.05
C LYS A 68 12.11 5.67 -16.40
N GLY A 69 12.32 4.64 -17.20
CA GLY A 69 13.65 4.18 -17.62
C GLY A 69 13.87 2.68 -17.48
N LEU A 70 12.97 1.93 -16.84
CA LEU A 70 13.00 0.47 -16.94
C LEU A 70 12.53 0.11 -18.35
N ALA A 71 13.49 -0.11 -19.24
CA ALA A 71 13.23 -0.73 -20.53
C ALA A 71 12.54 -2.08 -20.25
N VAL A 72 11.22 -2.11 -20.44
CA VAL A 72 10.47 -3.36 -20.56
C VAL A 72 11.11 -4.07 -21.75
N PRO A 73 11.80 -5.22 -21.59
CA PRO A 73 12.22 -5.98 -22.74
C PRO A 73 10.96 -6.33 -23.50
N LYS A 74 10.79 -5.74 -24.70
CA LYS A 74 9.81 -6.25 -25.66
C LYS A 74 10.27 -7.67 -25.95
N GLY A 75 9.54 -8.63 -25.40
CA GLY A 75 9.78 -10.04 -25.67
C GLY A 75 9.84 -10.26 -27.18
N LEU A 76 10.90 -10.93 -27.60
CA LEU A 76 10.99 -11.65 -28.86
C LEU A 76 11.22 -13.12 -28.50
#